data_AF-A0A968MUL2-F1
#
_entry.id   AF-A0A968MUL2-F1
#
_cell.length_a   1.000
_cell.length_b   1.000
_cell.length_c   1.000
_cell.angle_alpha   90.00
_cell.angle_beta   90.00
_cell.angle_gamma   90.00
#
_symmetry.space_group_name_H-M   'P 1'
#
loop_
_entity.id
_entity.type
_entity.pdbx_description
1 polymer ?
#
loop_
_entity_poly.entity_id
_entity_poly.type
_entity_poly.pdbx_seq_one_letter_code
_entity_poly.pdbx_strand_id
1 'polypeptide(L)'
;MFTLYFSNSPVTSFEEALNADHHAFSKFYIELLKKGIYLSPSGFEANFISLAHTQENLEKTQDAISGTLKNFKEQNIHGQSGFRKAVSH
;
A
#
# COMPACT_ATOMS: atom_id res chain seq x y z
N MET A 1 13.16 9.05 0.89
CA MET A 1 12.55 8.64 -0.39
C MET A 1 12.07 7.21 -0.23
N PHE A 2 10.87 6.88 -0.70
CA PHE A 2 10.34 5.52 -0.59
C PHE A 2 9.39 5.19 -1.76
N THR A 3 9.30 3.91 -2.11
CA THR A 3 8.35 3.37 -3.08
C THR A 3 7.57 2.24 -2.40
N LEU A 4 6.30 2.08 -2.76
CA LEU A 4 5.44 1.05 -2.21
C LEU A 4 5.16 -0.01 -3.28
N TYR A 5 5.54 -1.25 -3.00
CA TYR A 5 5.20 -2.40 -3.83
C TYR A 5 4.24 -3.31 -3.08
N PHE A 6 3.13 -3.67 -3.71
CA PHE A 6 2.22 -4.69 -3.21
C PHE A 6 2.67 -6.04 -3.76
N SER A 7 3.50 -6.75 -3.00
CA SER A 7 4.07 -8.04 -3.41
C SER A 7 4.18 -8.98 -2.21
N ASN A 8 4.09 -10.28 -2.47
CA ASN A 8 4.32 -11.33 -1.46
C ASN A 8 5.81 -11.65 -1.28
N SER A 9 6.69 -11.01 -2.04
CA SER A 9 8.13 -11.19 -1.97
C SER A 9 8.85 -9.84 -2.10
N PRO A 10 10.08 -9.70 -1.56
CA PRO A 10 10.86 -8.48 -1.72
C PRO A 10 11.00 -8.09 -3.20
N VAL A 11 10.91 -6.79 -3.47
CA VAL A 11 11.12 -6.22 -4.81
C VAL A 11 12.48 -5.54 -4.83
N THR A 12 13.41 -6.15 -5.55
CA THR A 12 14.83 -5.79 -5.65
C THR A 12 15.29 -5.60 -7.10
N SER A 13 14.47 -6.01 -8.07
CA SER A 13 14.70 -5.82 -9.49
C SER A 13 13.52 -5.16 -10.19
N PHE A 14 13.76 -4.65 -11.40
CA PHE A 14 12.69 -4.10 -12.23
C PHE A 14 11.66 -5.17 -12.65
N GLU A 15 12.10 -6.39 -12.92
CA GLU A 15 11.21 -7.51 -13.25
C GLU A 15 10.27 -7.85 -12.08
N GLU A 16 10.78 -7.83 -10.86
CA GLU A 16 9.95 -8.01 -9.66
C GLU A 16 8.96 -6.85 -9.47
N ALA A 17 9.35 -5.62 -9.82
CA ALA A 17 8.46 -4.46 -9.77
C ALA A 17 7.33 -4.57 -10.80
N LEU A 18 7.60 -5.12 -11.99
CA LEU A 18 6.57 -5.40 -12.99
C LEU A 18 5.54 -6.42 -12.48
N ASN A 19 5.98 -7.40 -11.67
CA ASN A 19 5.15 -8.46 -11.12
C ASN A 19 4.38 -8.07 -9.84
N ALA A 20 4.59 -6.86 -9.30
CA ALA A 20 3.81 -6.37 -8.15
C ALA A 20 2.32 -6.17 -8.50
N ASP A 21 1.44 -6.22 -7.49
CA ASP A 21 0.00 -6.00 -7.65
C ASP A 21 -0.32 -4.51 -7.83
N HIS A 22 -0.23 -4.06 -9.08
CA HIS A 22 -0.53 -2.69 -9.50
C HIS A 22 -2.00 -2.31 -9.31
N HIS A 23 -2.92 -3.29 -9.29
CA HIS A 23 -4.33 -3.04 -9.05
C HIS A 23 -4.61 -2.78 -7.56
N ALA A 24 -3.96 -3.52 -6.66
CA ALA A 24 -3.96 -3.22 -5.23
C ALA A 24 -3.33 -1.85 -4.96
N PHE A 25 -2.20 -1.53 -5.61
CA PHE A 25 -1.60 -0.20 -5.51
C PHE A 25 -2.58 0.90 -5.95
N SER A 26 -3.24 0.75 -7.11
CA SER A 26 -4.19 1.76 -7.62
C SER A 26 -5.34 2.02 -6.65
N LYS A 27 -5.93 0.96 -6.08
CA LYS A 27 -6.97 1.09 -5.05
C LYS A 27 -6.43 1.80 -3.81
N PHE A 28 -5.24 1.42 -3.36
CA PHE A 28 -4.61 2.03 -2.17
C PHE A 28 -4.35 3.52 -2.38
N TYR A 29 -3.80 3.90 -3.54
CA TYR A 29 -3.60 5.29 -3.93
C TYR A 29 -4.91 6.10 -3.91
N ILE A 30 -5.98 5.57 -4.51
CA ILE A 30 -7.29 6.24 -4.54
C ILE A 30 -7.83 6.45 -3.11
N GLU A 31 -7.70 5.46 -2.23
CA GLU A 31 -8.14 5.59 -0.84
C GLU A 31 -7.33 6.61 -0.04
N LEU A 32 -6.03 6.73 -0.28
CA LEU A 32 -5.22 7.80 0.31
C LEU A 32 -5.58 9.18 -0.25
N LEU A 33 -5.82 9.27 -1.55
CA LEU A 33 -6.20 10.53 -2.19
C LEU A 33 -7.53 11.05 -1.62
N LYS A 34 -8.51 10.17 -1.39
CA LYS A 34 -9.77 10.51 -0.69
C LYS A 34 -9.56 11.04 0.73
N LYS A 35 -8.46 10.65 1.40
CA LYS A 35 -8.06 11.14 2.73
C LYS A 35 -7.19 12.41 2.68
N GLY A 36 -6.99 12.97 1.48
CA GLY A 36 -6.17 14.16 1.26
C GLY A 36 -4.66 13.88 1.30
N ILE A 37 -4.23 12.62 1.16
CA ILE A 37 -2.82 12.24 1.06
C ILE A 37 -2.50 11.96 -0.39
N TYR A 38 -1.69 12.83 -1.00
CA TYR A 38 -1.21 12.64 -2.36
C TYR A 38 0.14 11.91 -2.32
N LEU A 39 0.17 10.71 -2.89
CA LEU A 39 1.40 10.00 -3.25
C LEU A 39 1.63 10.08 -4.75
N SER A 40 2.82 9.70 -5.21
CA SER A 40 3.09 9.53 -6.64
C SER A 40 2.08 8.52 -7.25
N PRO A 41 1.40 8.85 -8.37
CA PRO A 41 0.26 8.10 -8.89
C PRO A 41 0.64 6.78 -9.60
N SER A 42 1.91 6.38 -9.54
CA SER A 42 2.44 5.17 -10.17
C SER A 42 3.20 4.30 -9.18
N GLY A 43 2.97 2.98 -9.24
CA GLY A 43 3.70 2.00 -8.44
C GLY A 43 5.18 1.86 -8.80
N PHE A 44 5.62 2.50 -9.89
CA PHE A 44 7.02 2.58 -10.30
C PHE A 44 7.72 3.85 -9.81
N GLU A 45 6.98 4.80 -9.23
CA GLU A 45 7.52 6.08 -8.80
C GLU A 45 7.91 6.08 -7.32
N ALA A 46 8.82 6.98 -6.97
CA ALA A 46 9.19 7.22 -5.58
C ALA A 46 8.46 8.44 -5.02
N ASN A 47 8.16 8.38 -3.73
CA ASN A 47 7.69 9.48 -2.93
C ASN A 47 8.86 10.17 -2.25
N PHE A 48 8.82 11.49 -2.18
CA PHE A 48 9.87 12.32 -1.62
C PHE A 48 9.39 13.04 -0.37
N ILE A 49 10.22 13.01 0.68
CA ILE A 49 10.02 13.80 1.89
C ILE A 49 10.91 15.02 1.77
N SER A 50 10.39 16.19 2.12
CA SER A 50 11.10 17.46 2.07
C SER A 50 10.97 18.22 3.38
N LEU A 51 11.81 19.23 3.59
CA LEU A 51 11.76 20.11 4.76
C LEU A 51 10.45 20.93 4.86
N ALA A 52 9.64 20.96 3.81
CA ALA A 52 8.32 21.60 3.85
C ALA A 52 7.27 20.76 4.61
N HIS A 53 7.53 19.47 4.85
CA HIS A 53 6.62 18.61 5.60
C HIS A 53 6.72 18.92 7.10
N THR A 54 5.58 19.18 7.72
CA THR A 54 5.46 19.32 9.18
C THR A 54 5.33 17.95 9.83
N GLN A 55 5.62 17.88 11.13
CA GLN A 55 5.40 16.66 11.92
C GLN A 55 3.94 16.19 11.86
N GLU A 56 2.99 17.12 11.96
CA GLU A 56 1.56 16.85 11.83
C GLU A 56 1.20 16.21 10.47
N ASN A 57 1.77 16.73 9.38
CA ASN A 57 1.54 16.16 8.05
C ASN A 57 2.09 14.72 7.94
N LEU A 58 3.24 14.45 8.57
CA LEU A 58 3.84 13.11 8.58
C LEU A 58 2.99 12.12 9.40
N GLU A 59 2.52 12.52 10.58
CA GLU A 59 1.65 11.71 11.43
C GLU A 59 0.33 11.40 10.74
N LYS A 60 -0.33 12.42 10.18
CA LYS A 60 -1.55 12.24 9.38
C LYS A 60 -1.34 11.28 8.22
N THR A 61 -0.21 11.39 7.53
CA THR A 61 0.14 10.50 6.41
C THR A 61 0.37 9.06 6.89
N GLN A 62 1.11 8.88 7.99
CA GLN A 62 1.35 7.59 8.61
C GLN A 62 0.05 6.90 9.03
N ASP A 63 -0.86 7.63 9.67
CA ASP A 63 -2.15 7.12 10.13
C ASP A 63 -3.05 6.75 8.95
N ALA A 64 -3.09 7.59 7.91
CA ALA A 64 -3.84 7.30 6.69
C ALA A 64 -3.32 6.04 5.99
N ILE A 65 -2.00 5.88 5.85
CA ILE A 65 -1.36 4.68 5.28
C ILE A 65 -1.72 3.45 6.12
N SER A 66 -1.45 3.52 7.43
CA SER A 66 -1.66 2.39 8.35
C SER A 66 -3.12 1.96 8.40
N GLY A 67 -4.06 2.91 8.47
CA GLY A 67 -5.48 2.64 8.46
C GLY A 67 -5.96 2.03 7.13
N THR A 68 -5.45 2.53 6.00
CA THR A 68 -5.82 1.97 4.68
C THR A 68 -5.30 0.54 4.52
N LEU A 69 -4.06 0.27 4.93
CA LEU A 69 -3.49 -1.09 4.86
C LEU A 69 -4.25 -2.09 5.73
N LYS A 70 -4.70 -1.69 6.93
CA LYS A 70 -5.53 -2.54 7.80
C LYS A 70 -6.83 -2.95 7.09
N ASN A 71 -7.53 -2.00 6.47
CA ASN A 71 -8.77 -2.27 5.74
C ASN A 71 -8.55 -3.21 4.54
N PHE A 72 -7.41 -3.11 3.85
CA PHE A 72 -7.07 -4.00 2.73
C PHE A 72 -6.86 -5.45 3.17
N LYS A 73 -6.24 -5.65 4.35
CA LYS A 73 -6.08 -6.97 4.94
C LYS A 73 -7.44 -7.62 5.23
N GLU A 74 -8.40 -6.85 5.71
CA GLU A 74 -9.76 -7.33 6.03
C GLU A 74 -10.58 -7.66 4.79
N GLN A 75 -10.47 -6.84 3.74
CA GLN A 75 -11.18 -7.09 2.47
C GLN A 75 -10.67 -8.33 1.72
N ASN A 76 -9.37 -8.65 1.85
CA ASN A 76 -8.80 -9.89 1.29
C ASN A 76 -9.15 -11.15 2.11
N ILE A 77 -9.72 -11.03 3.32
CA ILE A 77 -10.22 -12.17 4.10
C ILE A 77 -11.65 -12.57 3.65
N HIS A 78 -12.39 -11.68 2.97
CA HIS A 78 -13.79 -11.93 2.57
C HIS A 78 -14.03 -12.01 1.07
N GLY A 79 -13.01 -11.76 0.24
CA GLY A 79 -13.14 -11.86 -1.22
C GLY A 79 -11.89 -12.42 -1.88
N GLN A 80 -11.85 -13.76 -1.98
CA GLN A 80 -11.28 -14.60 -3.05
C GLN A 80 -10.99 -15.99 -2.47
N SER A 81 -11.49 -17.03 -3.13
CA SER A 81 -11.39 -18.44 -2.72
C SER A 81 -9.94 -18.88 -2.53
N GLY A 82 -9.60 -19.48 -1.37
CA GLY A 82 -8.36 -20.25 -1.30
C GLY A 82 -7.77 -20.56 0.08
N PHE A 83 -8.04 -19.78 1.14
CA PHE A 83 -7.45 -20.08 2.45
C PHE A 83 -8.37 -20.97 3.29
N ARG A 84 -8.29 -22.28 3.07
CA ARG A 84 -8.83 -23.26 4.04
C ARG A 84 -8.01 -23.18 5.32
N LYS A 85 -8.60 -22.62 6.37
CA LYS A 85 -8.11 -22.77 7.74
C LYS A 85 -8.24 -24.25 8.12
N ALA A 86 -7.15 -25.01 8.05
CA ALA A 86 -7.08 -26.32 8.66
C ALA A 86 -7.04 -26.12 10.19
N VAL A 87 -8.17 -26.35 10.85
CA VAL A 87 -8.21 -26.54 12.30
C VAL A 87 -8.26 -28.05 12.52
N SER A 88 -7.12 -28.63 12.85
CA SER A 88 -7.05 -29.98 13.41
C SER A 88 -7.54 -29.91 14.86
N HIS A 89 -8.42 -30.83 15.22
CA HIS A 89 -8.78 -31.12 16.61
C HIS A 89 -7.57 -31.71 17.33
#